data_AF-Q9RSG8-F1
#
_entry.id   AF-Q9RSG8-F1
#
_cell.length_a   1.000
_cell.length_b   1.000
_cell.length_c   1.000
_cell.angle_alpha   90.00
_cell.angle_beta   90.00
_cell.angle_gamma   90.00
#
_symmetry.space_group_name_H-M   'P 1'
#
loop_
_entity.id
_entity.type
_entity.pdbx_description
1 polymer ?
#
loop_
_entity_poly.entity_id
_entity_poly.type
_entity_poly.pdbx_seq_one_letter_code
_entity_poly.pdbx_strand_id
1 'polypeptide(L)'
;MSAAEPPAGGRAAVRLLQGYLWYPEGADVDLESFLPRELDLSQAPSLSEEDAHVLWDQVQPPFAFFENGEPTASQTFYQFTVLRVYDERPSNEELHDDATIASQALNPLLEGTPQGVGWQIWEDLRDL
;
A
#
# COMPACT_ATOMS: atom_id res chain seq x y z
N MET A 1 -26.02 -32.01 16.52
CA MET A 1 -25.59 -30.64 16.23
C MET A 1 -24.10 -30.71 15.94
N SER A 2 -23.71 -30.79 14.67
CA SER A 2 -22.30 -30.76 14.28
C SER A 2 -21.99 -29.34 13.87
N ALA A 3 -21.23 -28.63 14.72
CA ALA A 3 -20.59 -27.39 14.33
C ALA A 3 -19.57 -27.77 13.25
N ALA A 4 -19.75 -27.24 12.04
CA ALA A 4 -18.77 -27.38 10.99
C ALA A 4 -17.49 -26.69 11.45
N GLU A 5 -16.41 -27.48 11.57
CA GLU A 5 -15.05 -26.98 11.67
C GLU A 5 -14.78 -26.08 10.43
N PRO A 6 -14.16 -24.89 10.58
CA PRO A 6 -13.76 -24.09 9.43
C PRO A 6 -12.76 -24.90 8.59
N PRO A 7 -12.79 -24.78 7.25
CA PRO A 7 -11.90 -25.56 6.40
C PRO A 7 -10.44 -25.20 6.71
N ALA A 8 -9.61 -26.26 6.69
CA ALA A 8 -8.18 -26.24 6.97
C ALA A 8 -7.40 -25.16 6.22
N GLY A 9 -6.40 -24.60 6.92
CA GLY A 9 -5.29 -23.74 6.47
C GLY A 9 -5.23 -23.50 4.96
N GLY A 10 -5.93 -22.46 4.53
CA GLY A 10 -5.87 -21.97 3.16
C GLY A 10 -5.06 -20.70 3.15
N ARG A 11 -3.98 -20.69 2.37
CA ARG A 11 -3.19 -19.48 2.13
C ARG A 11 -4.12 -18.31 1.80
N ALA A 12 -4.06 -17.25 2.58
CA ALA A 12 -4.88 -16.06 2.44
C ALA A 12 -4.05 -14.95 1.79
N ALA A 13 -4.39 -14.58 0.56
CA ALA A 13 -3.83 -13.39 -0.06
C ALA A 13 -4.59 -12.15 0.46
N VAL A 14 -3.91 -11.29 1.22
CA VAL A 14 -4.48 -10.07 1.79
C VAL A 14 -3.85 -8.86 1.14
N ARG A 15 -4.71 -7.89 0.82
CA ARG A 15 -4.35 -6.59 0.25
C ARG A 15 -4.35 -5.55 1.36
N LEU A 16 -3.16 -5.11 1.74
CA LEU A 16 -2.93 -4.06 2.71
C LEU A 16 -2.90 -2.72 1.98
N LEU A 17 -3.98 -1.96 2.08
CA LEU A 17 -4.04 -0.62 1.50
C LEU A 17 -3.10 0.31 2.28
N GLN A 18 -2.10 0.85 1.59
CA GLN A 18 -1.07 1.71 2.19
C GLN A 18 -1.43 3.18 2.05
N GLY A 19 -1.99 3.58 0.91
CA GLY A 19 -2.36 4.97 0.68
C GLY A 19 -2.51 5.34 -0.79
N TYR A 20 -2.23 6.60 -1.11
CA TYR A 20 -2.35 7.16 -2.46
C TYR A 20 -1.07 7.88 -2.88
N LEU A 21 -0.83 7.91 -4.18
CA LEU A 21 0.19 8.73 -4.83
C LEU A 21 -0.41 9.44 -6.02
N TRP A 22 0.08 10.63 -6.29
CA TRP A 22 -0.35 11.41 -7.42
C TRP A 22 0.80 12.20 -8.03
N TYR A 23 0.66 12.53 -9.31
CA TYR A 23 1.56 13.44 -10.01
C TYR A 23 0.82 14.14 -11.16
N PRO A 24 1.34 15.26 -11.67
CA PRO A 24 0.67 16.03 -12.72
C PRO A 24 0.39 15.18 -13.96
N GLU A 25 -0.82 15.30 -14.51
CA GLU A 25 -1.19 14.61 -15.74
C GLU A 25 -0.25 15.08 -16.88
N GLY A 26 0.43 14.11 -17.51
CA GLY A 26 1.44 14.37 -18.55
C GLY A 26 2.88 14.54 -18.03
N ALA A 27 3.12 14.41 -16.73
CA ALA A 27 4.49 14.23 -16.23
C ALA A 27 5.01 12.84 -16.62
N ASP A 28 6.24 12.79 -17.14
CA ASP A 28 6.93 11.54 -17.50
C ASP A 28 7.55 10.90 -16.25
N VAL A 29 6.68 10.44 -15.34
CA VAL A 29 7.08 9.77 -14.09
C VAL A 29 7.02 8.27 -14.31
N ASP A 30 8.19 7.64 -14.42
CA ASP A 30 8.30 6.18 -14.44
C ASP A 30 8.30 5.62 -13.02
N LEU A 31 7.12 5.39 -12.46
CA LEU A 31 6.96 4.83 -11.11
C LEU A 31 7.72 3.51 -10.93
N GLU A 32 7.83 2.69 -11.98
CA GLU A 32 8.51 1.39 -11.91
C GLU A 32 10.02 1.53 -11.65
N SER A 33 10.61 2.66 -12.02
CA SER A 33 12.02 2.98 -11.74
C SER A 33 12.27 3.38 -10.28
N PHE A 34 11.24 3.84 -9.56
CA PHE A 34 11.36 4.30 -8.16
C PHE A 34 10.81 3.29 -7.16
N LEU A 35 9.80 2.53 -7.57
CA LEU A 35 9.04 1.66 -6.70
C LEU A 35 9.21 0.21 -7.16
N PRO A 36 9.78 -0.66 -6.32
CA PRO A 36 9.93 -2.05 -6.66
C PRO A 36 8.56 -2.73 -6.64
N ARG A 37 8.34 -3.68 -7.55
CA ARG A 37 7.13 -4.53 -7.56
C ARG A 37 7.11 -5.54 -6.41
N GLU A 38 8.26 -5.77 -5.80
CA GLU A 38 8.49 -6.68 -4.69
C GLU A 38 9.16 -5.90 -3.55
N LEU A 39 8.59 -5.98 -2.36
CA LEU A 39 9.05 -5.31 -1.16
C LEU A 39 9.51 -6.38 -0.19
N ASP A 40 10.79 -6.30 0.19
CA ASP A 40 11.35 -7.16 1.22
C ASP A 40 10.72 -6.75 2.56
N LEU A 41 9.82 -7.60 3.04
CA LEU A 41 9.22 -7.51 4.37
C LEU A 41 9.71 -8.66 5.24
N SER A 42 10.98 -9.07 5.09
CA SER A 42 11.60 -10.13 5.90
C SER A 42 11.60 -9.83 7.40
N GLN A 43 11.41 -8.56 7.77
CA GLN A 43 11.28 -8.09 9.15
C GLN A 43 9.84 -8.21 9.71
N ALA A 44 8.86 -8.53 8.87
CA ALA A 44 7.47 -8.68 9.31
C ALA A 44 7.30 -9.95 10.17
N PRO A 45 6.65 -9.85 11.33
CA PRO A 45 6.52 -10.95 12.28
C PRO A 45 5.63 -12.10 11.75
N SER A 46 4.77 -11.81 10.78
CA SER A 46 3.87 -12.78 10.16
C SER A 46 4.61 -13.61 9.10
N LEU A 47 4.66 -14.92 9.41
CA LEU A 47 5.54 -15.95 8.88
C LEU A 47 5.20 -16.41 7.45
N SER A 48 5.41 -15.54 6.47
CA SER A 48 5.50 -15.96 5.07
C SER A 48 6.87 -15.55 4.53
N GLU A 49 7.69 -16.53 4.13
CA GLU A 49 9.00 -16.31 3.48
C GLU A 49 8.87 -15.69 2.07
N GLU A 50 7.66 -15.40 1.61
CA GLU A 50 7.37 -14.81 0.31
C GLU A 50 7.43 -13.27 0.37
N ASP A 51 8.07 -12.67 -0.63
CA ASP A 51 8.14 -11.23 -0.83
C ASP A 51 6.74 -10.61 -0.97
N ALA A 52 6.58 -9.39 -0.46
CA ALA A 52 5.31 -8.69 -0.57
C ALA A 52 5.23 -7.96 -1.90
N HIS A 53 4.12 -8.10 -2.64
CA HIS A 53 3.99 -7.42 -3.92
C HIS A 53 3.39 -6.03 -3.75
N VAL A 54 4.09 -5.01 -4.25
CA VAL A 54 3.58 -3.64 -4.27
C VAL A 54 2.77 -3.44 -5.54
N LEU A 55 1.54 -2.98 -5.37
CA LEU A 55 0.60 -2.67 -6.44
C LEU A 55 0.27 -1.18 -6.37
N TRP A 56 0.30 -0.53 -7.53
CA TRP A 56 -0.16 0.85 -7.71
C TRP A 56 -1.20 0.88 -8.83
N ASP A 57 -2.46 0.86 -8.45
CA ASP A 57 -3.56 0.87 -9.40
C ASP A 57 -3.99 2.32 -9.65
N GLN A 58 -4.08 2.73 -10.92
CA GLN A 58 -4.61 4.05 -11.25
C GLN A 58 -6.09 4.15 -10.82
N VAL A 59 -6.43 5.17 -10.05
CA VAL A 59 -7.78 5.40 -9.52
C VAL A 59 -8.25 6.82 -9.81
N GLN A 60 -9.56 7.05 -9.66
CA GLN A 60 -10.08 8.40 -9.65
C GLN A 60 -9.66 9.11 -8.34
N PRO A 61 -9.39 10.42 -8.38
CA PRO A 61 -9.04 11.18 -7.19
C PRO A 61 -10.13 11.01 -6.10
N PRO A 62 -9.75 10.63 -4.86
CA PRO A 62 -10.72 10.44 -3.78
C PRO A 62 -11.35 11.76 -3.29
N PHE A 63 -10.76 12.90 -3.67
CA PHE A 63 -11.24 14.24 -3.38
C PHE A 63 -11.06 15.15 -4.60
N ALA A 64 -11.85 16.22 -4.69
CA ALA A 64 -11.86 17.12 -5.85
C ALA A 64 -10.79 18.22 -5.81
N PHE A 65 -10.34 18.61 -4.61
CA PHE A 65 -9.37 19.69 -4.40
C PHE A 65 -8.39 19.33 -3.28
N PHE A 66 -7.12 19.66 -3.47
CA PHE A 66 -6.11 19.60 -2.42
C PHE A 66 -6.38 20.65 -1.33
N GLU A 67 -5.68 20.55 -0.19
CA GLU A 67 -5.78 21.52 0.90
C GLU A 67 -5.36 22.95 0.49
N ASN A 68 -4.52 23.07 -0.54
CA ASN A 68 -4.11 24.34 -1.13
C ASN A 68 -5.16 24.94 -2.09
N GLY A 69 -6.27 24.24 -2.35
CA GLY A 69 -7.35 24.66 -3.25
C GLY A 69 -7.17 24.30 -4.73
N GLU A 70 -6.08 23.62 -5.11
CA GLU A 70 -5.87 23.18 -6.49
C GLU A 70 -6.74 21.96 -6.84
N PRO A 71 -7.28 21.88 -8.07
CA PRO A 71 -8.08 20.74 -8.50
C PRO A 71 -7.21 19.50 -8.67
N THR A 72 -7.66 18.38 -8.10
CA THR A 72 -7.00 17.07 -8.27
C THR A 72 -7.18 16.47 -9.66
N ALA A 73 -8.14 16.99 -10.44
CA ALA A 73 -8.43 16.51 -11.79
C ALA A 73 -7.28 16.72 -12.78
N SER A 74 -6.31 17.58 -12.47
CA SER A 74 -5.09 17.77 -13.26
C SER A 74 -3.97 16.79 -12.88
N GLN A 75 -4.24 15.84 -11.99
CA GLN A 75 -3.28 14.86 -11.50
C GLN A 75 -3.74 13.45 -11.82
N THR A 76 -2.77 12.57 -12.07
CA THR A 76 -3.02 11.13 -12.14
C THR A 76 -2.86 10.55 -10.74
N PHE A 77 -3.89 9.85 -10.23
CA PHE A 77 -3.88 9.23 -8.92
C PHE A 77 -3.67 7.72 -9.02
N TYR A 78 -2.91 7.19 -8.07
CA TYR A 78 -2.62 5.78 -7.88
C TYR A 78 -2.93 5.38 -6.44
N GLN A 79 -3.52 4.21 -6.26
CA GLN A 79 -3.73 3.61 -4.95
C GLN A 79 -2.62 2.60 -4.69
N PHE A 80 -1.85 2.80 -3.61
CA PHE A 80 -0.84 1.84 -3.17
C PHE A 80 -1.43 0.74 -2.32
N THR A 81 -1.22 -0.49 -2.74
CA THR A 81 -1.65 -1.67 -2.02
C THR A 81 -0.51 -2.67 -1.97
N VAL A 82 -0.23 -3.22 -0.80
CA VAL A 82 0.75 -4.29 -0.62
C VAL A 82 -0.01 -5.60 -0.51
N LEU A 83 0.27 -6.52 -1.44
CA LEU A 83 -0.29 -7.86 -1.46
C LEU A 83 0.67 -8.80 -0.74
N ARG A 84 0.22 -9.40 0.36
CA ARG A 84 0.92 -10.50 1.03
C ARG A 84 0.07 -11.75 1.04
N VAL A 85 0.74 -12.89 0.95
CA VAL A 85 0.12 -14.21 1.14
C VAL A 85 0.47 -14.67 2.54
N TYR A 86 -0.52 -15.14 3.28
CA TYR A 86 -0.37 -15.65 4.65
C TYR A 86 -0.75 -17.12 4.69
N ASP A 87 -0.01 -17.97 5.40
CA ASP A 87 -0.37 -19.38 5.53
C ASP A 87 -1.65 -19.59 6.36
N GLU A 88 -1.89 -18.73 7.35
CA GLU A 88 -3.15 -18.65 8.11
C GLU A 88 -3.70 -17.22 8.05
N ARG A 89 -5.02 -17.05 8.20
CA ARG A 89 -5.62 -15.72 8.21
C ARG A 89 -5.07 -14.92 9.41
N PRO A 90 -4.32 -13.82 9.18
CA PRO A 90 -3.76 -13.03 10.26
C PRO A 90 -4.87 -12.31 11.03
N SER A 91 -4.58 -12.01 12.29
CA SER A 91 -5.40 -11.14 13.13
C SER A 91 -5.33 -9.68 12.67
N ASN A 92 -6.26 -8.85 13.14
CA ASN A 92 -6.24 -7.42 12.81
C ASN A 92 -4.99 -6.70 13.33
N GLU A 93 -4.42 -7.16 14.46
CA GLU A 93 -3.20 -6.59 15.03
C GLU A 93 -2.00 -6.91 14.13
N GLU A 94 -1.85 -8.16 13.69
CA GLU A 94 -0.80 -8.56 12.74
C GLU A 94 -0.93 -7.84 11.38
N LEU A 95 -2.15 -7.65 10.88
CA LEU A 95 -2.38 -6.89 9.66
C LEU A 95 -2.00 -5.42 9.80
N HIS A 96 -2.21 -4.84 10.99
CA HIS A 96 -1.82 -3.48 11.29
C HIS A 96 -0.29 -3.37 11.33
N ASP A 97 0.37 -4.22 12.11
CA ASP A 97 1.85 -4.26 12.21
C ASP A 97 2.51 -4.48 10.83
N ASP A 98 1.95 -5.36 10.01
CA ASP A 98 2.46 -5.60 8.66
C ASP A 98 2.26 -4.38 7.74
N ALA A 99 1.11 -3.72 7.83
CA ALA A 99 0.88 -2.48 7.11
C ALA A 99 1.84 -1.38 7.57
N THR A 100 2.16 -1.33 8.86
CA THR A 100 3.14 -0.42 9.44
C THR A 100 4.54 -0.66 8.87
N ILE A 101 5.00 -1.91 8.87
CA ILE A 101 6.32 -2.27 8.33
C ILE A 101 6.36 -1.99 6.81
N ALA A 102 5.31 -2.32 6.08
CA ALA A 102 5.20 -2.02 4.66
C ALA A 102 5.27 -0.51 4.37
N SER A 103 4.58 0.30 5.18
CA SER A 103 4.60 1.76 5.07
C SER A 103 5.98 2.34 5.38
N GLN A 104 6.65 1.84 6.41
CA GLN A 104 8.02 2.23 6.75
C GLN A 104 9.02 1.89 5.64
N ALA A 105 8.83 0.76 4.95
CA ALA A 105 9.66 0.36 3.81
C ALA A 105 9.34 1.17 2.54
N LEU A 106 8.08 1.58 2.33
CA LEU A 106 7.66 2.40 1.20
C LEU A 106 8.06 3.88 1.33
N ASN A 107 8.06 4.44 2.54
CA ASN A 107 8.41 5.84 2.78
C ASN A 107 9.73 6.29 2.12
N PRO A 108 10.89 5.64 2.33
CA PRO A 108 12.14 6.09 1.70
C PRO A 108 12.12 5.97 0.17
N LEU A 109 11.33 5.05 -0.39
CA LEU A 109 11.16 4.89 -1.84
C LEU A 109 10.35 6.06 -2.41
N LEU A 110 9.28 6.47 -1.72
CA LEU A 110 8.47 7.62 -2.08
C LEU A 110 9.24 8.94 -1.91
N GLU A 111 10.02 9.09 -0.85
CA GLU A 111 10.90 10.24 -0.65
C GLU A 111 11.94 10.39 -1.78
N GLY A 112 12.33 9.29 -2.43
CA GLY A 112 13.23 9.27 -3.58
C GLY A 112 12.57 9.65 -4.91
N THR A 113 11.25 9.84 -4.96
CA THR A 113 10.54 10.18 -6.19
C THR A 113 10.82 11.62 -6.65
N PRO A 114 10.64 11.94 -7.95
CA PRO A 114 10.91 13.27 -8.48
C PRO A 114 10.06 14.38 -7.84
N GLN A 115 10.59 15.60 -7.85
CA GLN A 115 9.85 16.78 -7.41
C GLN A 115 8.58 16.95 -8.25
N GLY A 116 7.42 16.94 -7.58
CA GLY A 116 6.10 17.01 -8.22
C GLY A 116 5.26 15.74 -8.02
N VAL A 117 5.88 14.63 -7.60
CA VAL A 117 5.15 13.48 -7.06
C VAL A 117 4.73 13.81 -5.63
N GLY A 118 3.43 13.67 -5.35
CA GLY A 118 2.87 13.73 -4.01
C GLY A 118 2.40 12.35 -3.58
N TRP A 119 2.48 12.06 -2.29
CA TRP A 119 2.00 10.80 -1.74
C TRP A 119 1.40 11.03 -0.35
N GLN A 120 0.52 10.11 0.05
CA GLN A 120 -0.07 10.06 1.37
C GLN A 120 -0.21 8.60 1.76
N ILE A 121 0.56 8.17 2.76
CA ILE A 121 0.43 6.85 3.38
C ILE A 121 -0.43 6.99 4.64
N TRP A 122 -1.28 6.00 4.91
CA TRP A 122 -2.18 5.98 6.05
C TRP A 122 -1.48 5.95 7.40
N GLU A 123 -0.26 5.45 7.49
CA GLU A 123 0.56 5.54 8.71
C GLU A 123 0.99 6.97 9.07
N ASP A 124 1.06 7.86 8.08
CA ASP A 124 1.32 9.29 8.33
C ASP A 124 0.04 10.04 8.75
N LEU A 125 -1.14 9.43 8.55
CA LEU A 125 -2.41 9.91 9.09
C LEU A 125 -2.45 9.59 10.59
N ARG A 126 -1.81 10.44 11.39
CA ARG A 126 -1.80 10.40 12.86
C ARG A 126 -3.18 10.03 13.43
N ASP A 127 -3.18 9.19 14.47
CA ASP A 127 -4.34 8.95 15.35
C ASP A 127 -5.08 10.26 15.64
N LEU A 128 -6.40 10.24 15.41
CA LEU A 128 -7.33 11.30 15.84
C LEU A 128 -7.75 11.11 17.29
#